data_AF-A0A517Y8Y3-F1
#
_entry.id   AF-A0A517Y8Y3-F1
#
_cell.length_a   1.000
_cell.length_b   1.000
_cell.length_c   1.000
_cell.angle_alpha   90.00
_cell.angle_beta   90.00
_cell.angle_gamma   90.00
#
_symmetry.space_group_name_H-M   'P 1'
#
loop_
_entity.id
_entity.type
_entity.pdbx_description
1 polymer ?
#
loop_
_entity_poly.entity_id
_entity_poly.type
_entity_poly.pdbx_seq_one_letter_code
_entity_poly.pdbx_strand_id
1 'polypeptide(L)'
;MLKNVKYAALSAVALLVSVPFLLDSTAQEGKLAPSPAAVAATPPASSAPDLYDPAFDRYVDLMMLGRAWDQLDAALMTDCALQLAEGERILMRSHKAVSSKQLLELASKVAADKRDLATLDRLAKVCESTKNTEALTQVTAARKLAGASRKIDPAMSLSVAETSPEQLALYQNAINGARGAGIVGDASYFENLDAGLNDKTSVLGTLSESQRVHLKRIMGEARSAMPKEGDQPLSETLTKLKQASRGPGIGGILHGVSDIVNGGHHGGGYGGHHGGYGGGYGGHHGGGYGGHHGGYGGGYGGHHGGGYGGHHGGGHHGGGHGWHP
;
A
#
# COMPACT_ATOMS: atom_id res chain seq x y z
N MET A 1 17.16 30.44 35.65
CA MET A 1 15.96 29.79 36.24
C MET A 1 14.87 29.72 35.18
N LEU A 2 14.80 28.62 34.44
CA LEU A 2 13.79 28.40 33.39
C LEU A 2 12.58 27.69 34.00
N LYS A 3 11.40 28.32 33.88
CA LYS A 3 10.13 27.83 34.44
C LYS A 3 9.54 26.76 33.53
N ASN A 4 9.35 25.56 34.08
CA ASN A 4 8.61 24.48 33.44
C ASN A 4 7.11 24.76 33.54
N VAL A 5 6.44 24.96 32.39
CA VAL A 5 4.98 25.05 32.30
C VAL A 5 4.43 23.66 31.98
N LYS A 6 3.66 23.08 32.91
CA LYS A 6 2.93 21.84 32.71
C LYS A 6 1.55 22.16 32.17
N TYR A 7 1.22 21.68 30.97
CA TYR A 7 -0.13 21.72 30.42
C TYR A 7 -0.89 20.47 30.89
N ALA A 8 -1.97 20.69 31.64
CA ALA A 8 -2.94 19.67 32.01
C ALA A 8 -3.95 19.50 30.86
N ALA A 9 -4.10 18.27 30.36
CA ALA A 9 -5.10 17.92 29.36
C ALA A 9 -6.46 17.67 30.05
N LEU A 10 -7.48 18.41 29.60
CA LEU A 10 -8.87 18.28 30.02
C LEU A 10 -9.65 17.47 28.97
N SER A 11 -10.23 16.38 29.46
CA SER A 11 -11.47 15.67 29.12
C SER A 11 -12.17 15.91 27.77
N ALA A 12 -12.47 14.81 27.06
CA ALA A 12 -13.56 14.72 26.10
C ALA A 12 -14.51 13.56 26.46
N VAL A 13 -15.76 13.92 26.73
CA VAL A 13 -16.89 13.02 27.03
C VAL A 13 -17.48 12.54 25.70
N ALA A 14 -17.53 11.23 25.48
CA ALA A 14 -18.17 10.64 24.31
C ALA A 14 -19.63 10.27 24.62
N LEU A 15 -20.55 10.84 23.83
CA LEU A 15 -21.99 10.69 23.91
C LEU A 15 -22.41 9.52 23.01
N LEU A 16 -22.91 8.43 23.61
CA LEU A 16 -23.45 7.26 22.91
C LEU A 16 -24.90 7.52 22.52
N VAL A 17 -25.17 7.64 21.22
CA VAL A 17 -26.53 7.63 20.65
C VAL A 17 -26.76 6.26 20.03
N SER A 18 -27.69 5.50 20.61
CA SER A 18 -28.17 4.20 20.14
C SER A 18 -29.36 4.38 19.20
N VAL A 19 -29.28 3.82 18.00
CA VAL A 19 -30.40 3.74 17.04
C VAL A 19 -30.88 2.28 16.97
N PRO A 20 -32.16 1.98 17.23
CA PRO A 20 -32.72 0.65 17.02
C PRO A 20 -33.09 0.46 15.54
N PHE A 21 -32.48 -0.52 14.89
CA PHE A 21 -32.84 -0.95 13.53
C PHE A 21 -33.87 -2.08 13.64
N LEU A 22 -35.08 -1.85 13.13
CA LEU A 22 -36.18 -2.82 13.04
C LEU A 22 -35.90 -3.80 11.90
N LEU A 23 -35.93 -5.09 12.21
CA LEU A 23 -35.92 -6.20 11.27
C LEU A 23 -37.37 -6.53 10.89
N ASP A 24 -37.70 -6.38 9.61
CA ASP A 24 -38.88 -7.00 8.99
C ASP A 24 -38.39 -8.20 8.18
N SER A 25 -38.86 -9.40 8.55
CA SER A 25 -38.43 -10.69 7.99
C SER A 25 -39.65 -11.42 7.47
N THR A 26 -40.00 -11.17 6.21
CA THR A 26 -40.98 -11.99 5.49
C THR A 26 -40.23 -13.08 4.75
N ALA A 27 -40.36 -14.31 5.25
CA ALA A 27 -39.88 -15.52 4.61
C ALA A 27 -40.62 -15.77 3.28
N GLN A 28 -39.88 -15.90 2.18
CA GLN A 28 -40.39 -16.39 0.90
C GLN A 28 -39.77 -17.77 0.63
N GLU A 29 -40.59 -18.81 0.68
CA GLU A 29 -40.25 -20.17 0.25
C GLU A 29 -40.08 -20.19 -1.27
N GLY A 30 -38.81 -20.18 -1.71
CA GLY A 30 -38.42 -20.17 -3.12
C GLY A 30 -37.95 -21.54 -3.62
N LYS A 31 -38.82 -22.16 -4.41
CA LYS A 31 -38.62 -23.30 -5.34
C LYS A 31 -37.20 -23.39 -5.94
N LEU A 32 -36.51 -24.50 -5.67
CA LEU A 32 -35.17 -24.84 -6.19
C LEU A 32 -35.18 -24.95 -7.73
N ALA A 33 -34.51 -24.01 -8.39
CA ALA A 33 -34.18 -24.11 -9.81
C ALA A 33 -32.90 -24.94 -10.02
N PRO A 34 -32.78 -25.67 -11.15
CA PRO A 34 -31.62 -26.51 -11.44
C PRO A 34 -30.33 -25.69 -11.56
N SER A 35 -29.29 -26.17 -10.88
CA SER A 35 -27.94 -25.60 -10.84
C SER A 35 -27.38 -25.44 -12.26
N PRO A 36 -27.07 -24.21 -12.73
CA PRO A 36 -26.42 -24.02 -14.01
C PRO A 36 -25.01 -24.61 -13.96
N ALA A 37 -24.71 -25.47 -14.93
CA ALA A 37 -23.38 -26.06 -15.11
C ALA A 37 -22.32 -24.94 -15.10
N ALA A 38 -21.33 -25.09 -14.22
CA ALA A 38 -20.24 -24.15 -14.02
C ALA A 38 -19.52 -23.90 -15.36
N VAL A 39 -19.80 -22.77 -15.98
CA VAL A 39 -19.00 -22.25 -17.09
C VAL A 39 -17.63 -21.95 -16.50
N ALA A 40 -16.62 -22.70 -16.93
CA ALA A 40 -15.24 -22.48 -16.51
C ALA A 40 -14.86 -21.03 -16.83
N ALA A 41 -14.79 -20.19 -15.79
CA ALA A 41 -14.42 -18.80 -15.92
C ALA A 41 -12.99 -18.76 -16.50
N THR A 42 -12.85 -18.21 -17.71
CA THR A 42 -11.54 -17.93 -18.28
C THR A 42 -10.82 -16.99 -17.30
N PRO A 43 -9.64 -17.37 -16.76
CA PRO A 43 -8.93 -16.51 -15.83
C PRO A 43 -8.64 -15.17 -16.53
N PRO A 44 -8.85 -14.03 -15.85
CA PRO A 44 -8.54 -12.73 -16.41
C PRO A 44 -7.06 -12.73 -16.83
N ALA A 45 -6.78 -12.27 -18.06
CA ALA A 45 -5.42 -12.17 -18.57
C ALA A 45 -4.58 -11.32 -17.60
N SER A 46 -3.64 -11.95 -16.91
CA SER A 46 -2.76 -11.27 -15.96
C SER A 46 -1.88 -10.28 -16.72
N SER A 47 -1.93 -9.00 -16.32
CA SER A 47 -1.19 -7.92 -16.97
C SER A 47 0.32 -7.94 -16.70
N ALA A 48 0.84 -8.92 -15.95
CA ALA A 48 2.26 -9.09 -15.67
C ALA A 48 2.61 -10.59 -15.57
N PRO A 49 2.78 -11.30 -16.70
CA PRO A 49 3.01 -12.76 -16.70
C PRO A 49 4.29 -13.16 -15.94
N ASP A 50 5.29 -12.29 -15.95
CA ASP A 50 6.55 -12.43 -15.23
C ASP A 50 6.38 -12.37 -13.70
N LEU A 51 5.32 -11.74 -13.19
CA LEU A 51 5.00 -11.70 -11.75
C LEU A 51 4.10 -12.84 -11.29
N TYR A 52 3.40 -13.50 -12.21
CA TYR A 52 2.40 -14.51 -11.89
C TYR A 52 3.02 -15.84 -11.44
N ASP A 53 2.67 -16.31 -10.24
CA ASP A 53 3.10 -17.60 -9.69
C ASP A 53 1.88 -18.39 -9.16
N PRO A 54 1.35 -19.34 -9.94
CA PRO A 54 0.11 -20.07 -9.61
C PRO A 54 0.12 -20.75 -8.23
N ALA A 55 1.30 -21.14 -7.72
CA ALA A 55 1.36 -21.79 -6.42
C ALA A 55 1.12 -20.79 -5.26
N PHE A 56 1.43 -19.52 -5.49
CA PHE A 56 1.30 -18.44 -4.52
C PHE A 56 -0.06 -17.73 -4.53
N ASP A 57 -0.87 -17.93 -5.58
CA ASP A 57 -2.20 -17.31 -5.74
C ASP A 57 -3.13 -17.53 -4.54
N ARG A 58 -3.01 -18.69 -3.87
CA ARG A 58 -3.83 -19.01 -2.69
C ARG A 58 -3.35 -18.35 -1.39
N TYR A 59 -2.14 -17.80 -1.39
CA TYR A 59 -1.49 -17.27 -0.20
C TYR A 59 -1.47 -15.76 -0.18
N VAL A 60 -1.13 -15.13 -1.30
CA VAL A 60 -0.96 -13.68 -1.39
C VAL A 60 -1.66 -13.13 -2.61
N ASP A 61 -2.43 -12.06 -2.40
CA ASP A 61 -2.99 -11.26 -3.49
C ASP A 61 -1.98 -10.20 -3.91
N LEU A 62 -1.31 -10.42 -5.05
CA LEU A 62 -0.34 -9.47 -5.60
C LEU A 62 -0.98 -8.12 -6.00
N MET A 63 -2.28 -8.08 -6.32
CA MET A 63 -2.99 -6.82 -6.58
C MET A 63 -3.19 -6.04 -5.30
N MET A 64 -3.46 -6.72 -4.18
CA MET A 64 -3.51 -6.11 -2.86
C MET A 64 -2.14 -5.51 -2.48
N LEU A 65 -1.05 -6.23 -2.76
CA LEU A 65 0.31 -5.70 -2.58
C LEU A 65 0.56 -4.46 -3.45
N GLY A 66 0.15 -4.48 -4.73
CA GLY A 66 0.26 -3.31 -5.61
C GLY A 66 -0.50 -2.09 -5.09
N ARG A 67 -1.68 -2.28 -4.46
CA ARG A 67 -2.44 -1.20 -3.81
C ARG A 67 -1.75 -0.69 -2.54
N ALA A 68 -1.26 -1.61 -1.70
CA ALA A 68 -0.52 -1.26 -0.50
C ALA A 68 0.72 -0.41 -0.84
N TRP A 69 1.43 -0.77 -1.91
CA TRP A 69 2.56 0.01 -2.41
C TRP A 69 2.13 1.38 -2.94
N ASP A 70 1.07 1.47 -3.74
CA ASP A 70 0.60 2.74 -4.30
C ASP A 70 0.22 3.77 -3.21
N GLN A 71 -0.39 3.28 -2.12
CA GLN A 71 -0.84 4.11 -1.00
C GLN A 71 0.22 4.27 0.10
N LEU A 72 1.37 3.62 -0.06
CA LEU A 72 2.37 3.45 1.00
C LEU A 72 1.71 3.01 2.32
N ASP A 73 0.81 2.04 2.26
CA ASP A 73 0.12 1.48 3.42
C ASP A 73 0.99 0.40 4.06
N ALA A 74 1.70 0.76 5.13
CA ALA A 74 2.59 -0.14 5.82
C ALA A 74 1.86 -1.31 6.51
N ALA A 75 0.63 -1.09 6.99
CA ALA A 75 -0.15 -2.12 7.67
C ALA A 75 -0.57 -3.21 6.67
N LEU A 76 -1.15 -2.79 5.54
CA LEU A 76 -1.56 -3.72 4.48
C LEU A 76 -0.35 -4.42 3.86
N MET A 77 0.77 -3.72 3.71
CA MET A 77 2.01 -4.32 3.21
C MET A 77 2.57 -5.37 4.18
N THR A 78 2.47 -5.12 5.49
CA THR A 78 2.84 -6.10 6.52
C THR A 78 1.97 -7.35 6.41
N ASP A 79 0.66 -7.18 6.22
CA ASP A 79 -0.26 -8.32 6.07
C ASP A 79 0.06 -9.14 4.81
N CYS A 80 0.34 -8.48 3.68
CA CYS A 80 0.83 -9.15 2.47
C CYS A 80 2.14 -9.90 2.70
N ALA A 81 3.07 -9.32 3.47
CA ALA A 81 4.36 -9.94 3.78
C ALA A 81 4.21 -11.20 4.64
N LEU A 82 3.29 -11.19 5.60
CA LEU A 82 2.98 -12.35 6.45
C LEU A 82 2.29 -13.46 5.67
N GLN A 83 1.32 -13.10 4.82
CA GLN A 83 0.68 -14.02 3.90
C GLN A 83 1.69 -14.70 2.97
N LEU A 84 2.59 -13.89 2.40
CA LEU A 84 3.68 -14.38 1.57
C LEU A 84 4.62 -15.30 2.36
N ALA A 85 5.01 -14.94 3.59
CA ALA A 85 5.85 -15.77 4.45
C ALA A 85 5.23 -17.15 4.73
N GLU A 86 3.91 -17.21 4.95
CA GLU A 86 3.21 -18.47 5.15
C GLU A 86 3.19 -19.31 3.86
N GLY A 87 3.00 -18.67 2.71
CA GLY A 87 3.15 -19.32 1.41
C GLY A 87 4.56 -19.90 1.20
N GLU A 88 5.59 -19.12 1.49
CA GLU A 88 7.00 -19.55 1.38
C GLU A 88 7.31 -20.72 2.31
N ARG A 89 6.79 -20.69 3.54
CA ARG A 89 6.94 -21.76 4.53
C ARG A 89 6.29 -23.06 4.07
N ILE A 90 5.10 -23.01 3.46
CA ILE A 90 4.39 -24.22 3.02
C ILE A 90 4.95 -24.76 1.70
N LEU A 91 5.27 -23.88 0.76
CA LEU A 91 5.80 -24.26 -0.55
C LEU A 91 7.30 -24.56 -0.52
N MET A 92 7.98 -24.27 0.59
CA MET A 92 9.42 -24.48 0.79
C MET A 92 10.29 -23.80 -0.26
N ARG A 93 9.81 -22.66 -0.80
CA ARG A 93 10.51 -21.82 -1.77
C ARG A 93 10.03 -20.38 -1.67
N SER A 94 10.86 -19.42 -2.07
CA SER A 94 10.45 -18.02 -2.19
C SER A 94 9.59 -17.78 -3.42
N HIS A 95 8.78 -16.72 -3.38
CA HIS A 95 8.10 -16.25 -4.58
C HIS A 95 9.12 -15.60 -5.54
N LYS A 96 8.96 -15.86 -6.85
CA LYS A 96 9.97 -15.53 -7.86
C LYS A 96 10.28 -14.04 -8.01
N ALA A 97 9.32 -13.17 -7.68
CA ALA A 97 9.44 -11.73 -7.92
C ALA A 97 9.76 -10.92 -6.65
N VAL A 98 9.33 -11.39 -5.49
CA VAL A 98 9.50 -10.69 -4.21
C VAL A 98 9.46 -11.71 -3.09
N SER A 99 10.41 -11.64 -2.16
CA SER A 99 10.41 -12.49 -0.97
C SER A 99 9.65 -11.86 0.20
N SER A 100 9.18 -12.66 1.14
CA SER A 100 8.56 -12.13 2.37
C SER A 100 9.53 -11.27 3.19
N LYS A 101 10.83 -11.62 3.21
CA LYS A 101 11.89 -10.85 3.88
C LYS A 101 11.99 -9.44 3.29
N GLN A 102 12.11 -9.32 1.96
CA GLN A 102 12.16 -8.01 1.29
C GLN A 102 10.92 -7.18 1.60
N LEU A 103 9.74 -7.80 1.61
CA LEU A 103 8.48 -7.09 1.83
C LEU A 103 8.30 -6.64 3.28
N LEU A 104 8.74 -7.43 4.28
CA LEU A 104 8.76 -7.03 5.69
C LEU A 104 9.73 -5.85 5.91
N GLU A 105 10.91 -5.91 5.31
CA GLU A 105 11.88 -4.80 5.38
C GLU A 105 11.27 -3.53 4.77
N LEU A 106 10.65 -3.64 3.60
CA LEU A 106 9.96 -2.54 2.93
C LEU A 106 8.84 -1.96 3.80
N ALA A 107 7.98 -2.80 4.36
CA ALA A 107 6.90 -2.39 5.25
C ALA A 107 7.43 -1.63 6.48
N SER A 108 8.56 -2.08 7.05
CA SER A 108 9.20 -1.38 8.18
C SER A 108 9.70 0.02 7.80
N LYS A 109 10.29 0.18 6.61
CA LYS A 109 10.75 1.48 6.08
C LYS A 109 9.57 2.43 5.84
N VAL A 110 8.49 1.93 5.23
CA VAL A 110 7.26 2.71 5.00
C VAL A 110 6.62 3.12 6.33
N ALA A 111 6.52 2.19 7.30
CA ALA A 111 5.99 2.50 8.62
C ALA A 111 6.82 3.56 9.35
N ALA A 112 8.16 3.48 9.24
CA ALA A 112 9.07 4.46 9.82
C ALA A 112 8.86 5.86 9.23
N ASP A 113 8.75 5.96 7.89
CA ASP A 113 8.54 7.23 7.18
C ASP A 113 7.20 7.87 7.56
N LYS A 114 6.13 7.07 7.62
CA LYS A 114 4.78 7.53 8.00
C LYS A 114 4.59 7.68 9.51
N ARG A 115 5.59 7.31 10.32
CA ARG A 115 5.53 7.24 11.79
C ARG A 115 4.38 6.38 12.31
N ASP A 116 4.11 5.29 11.62
CA ASP A 116 3.11 4.32 12.04
C ASP A 116 3.68 3.41 13.14
N LEU A 117 3.65 3.92 14.37
CA LEU A 117 4.16 3.20 15.55
C LEU A 117 3.37 1.92 15.81
N ALA A 118 2.07 1.89 15.49
CA ALA A 118 1.24 0.71 15.68
C ALA A 118 1.69 -0.43 14.76
N THR A 119 1.96 -0.13 13.48
CA THR A 119 2.49 -1.12 12.54
C THR A 119 3.92 -1.54 12.91
N LEU A 120 4.79 -0.61 13.36
CA LEU A 120 6.13 -0.96 13.83
C LEU A 120 6.09 -1.89 15.06
N ASP A 121 5.15 -1.69 15.99
CA ASP A 121 4.97 -2.58 17.14
C ASP A 121 4.45 -3.96 16.73
N ARG A 122 3.58 -4.04 15.71
CA ARG A 122 3.16 -5.32 15.12
C ARG A 122 4.34 -6.05 14.48
N LEU A 123 5.12 -5.34 13.66
CA LEU A 123 6.32 -5.88 13.01
C LEU A 123 7.35 -6.40 14.02
N ALA A 124 7.56 -5.67 15.13
CA ALA A 124 8.46 -6.11 16.19
C ALA A 124 8.01 -7.45 16.80
N LYS A 125 6.72 -7.58 17.15
CA LYS A 125 6.14 -8.83 17.67
C LYS A 125 6.28 -10.00 16.69
N VAL A 126 6.07 -9.74 15.39
CA VAL A 126 6.30 -10.73 14.34
C VAL A 126 7.76 -11.19 14.37
N CYS A 127 8.71 -10.25 14.32
CA CYS A 127 10.14 -10.57 14.30
C CYS A 127 10.58 -11.35 15.56
N GLU A 128 10.04 -11.02 16.73
CA GLU A 128 10.25 -11.77 17.98
C GLU A 128 9.72 -13.21 17.86
N SER A 129 8.49 -13.37 17.39
CA SER A 129 7.84 -14.69 17.26
C SER A 129 8.57 -15.61 16.27
N THR A 130 9.14 -15.05 15.20
CA THR A 130 9.90 -15.78 14.19
C THR A 130 11.40 -15.86 14.51
N LYS A 131 11.84 -15.31 15.66
CA LYS A 131 13.25 -15.23 16.08
C LYS A 131 14.17 -14.56 15.04
N ASN A 132 13.64 -13.60 14.29
CA ASN A 132 14.41 -12.82 13.32
C ASN A 132 15.05 -11.60 13.99
N THR A 133 16.18 -11.83 14.67
CA THR A 133 16.88 -10.81 15.48
C THR A 133 17.42 -9.64 14.65
N GLU A 134 17.82 -9.91 13.39
CA GLU A 134 18.27 -8.88 12.45
C GLU A 134 17.14 -7.91 12.12
N ALA A 135 15.99 -8.41 11.67
CA ALA A 135 14.83 -7.59 11.34
C ALA A 135 14.27 -6.87 12.59
N LEU A 136 14.26 -7.53 13.76
CA LEU A 136 13.85 -6.90 15.01
C LEU A 136 14.71 -5.69 15.35
N THR A 137 16.02 -5.78 15.14
CA THR A 137 16.96 -4.66 15.37
C THR A 137 16.63 -3.48 14.46
N GLN A 138 16.37 -3.75 13.18
CA GLN A 138 16.00 -2.72 12.20
C GLN A 138 14.65 -2.06 12.55
N VAL A 139 13.63 -2.86 12.87
CA VAL A 139 12.30 -2.36 13.28
C VAL A 139 12.38 -1.52 14.56
N THR A 140 13.22 -1.92 15.52
CA THR A 140 13.44 -1.17 16.77
C THR A 140 14.11 0.18 16.49
N ALA A 141 15.10 0.21 15.60
CA ALA A 141 15.74 1.45 15.16
C ALA A 141 14.74 2.37 14.42
N ALA A 142 13.95 1.80 13.50
CA ALA A 142 12.87 2.49 12.80
C ALA A 142 11.84 3.09 13.76
N ARG A 143 11.41 2.34 14.77
CA ARG A 143 10.50 2.81 15.83
C ARG A 143 11.08 3.99 16.62
N LYS A 144 12.35 3.93 16.98
CA LYS A 144 13.03 5.04 17.68
C LYS A 144 13.06 6.31 16.82
N LEU A 145 13.35 6.17 15.53
CA LEU A 145 13.37 7.29 14.57
C LEU A 145 11.97 7.86 14.33
N ALA A 146 10.96 7.00 14.21
CA ALA A 146 9.56 7.39 14.05
C ALA A 146 9.00 8.12 15.29
N GLY A 147 9.41 7.70 16.49
CA GLY A 147 9.02 8.33 17.75
C GLY A 147 9.70 9.68 18.02
N ALA A 148 10.78 10.00 17.31
CA ALA A 148 11.43 11.31 17.43
C ALA A 148 10.54 12.39 16.80
N SER A 149 10.05 13.32 17.63
CA SER A 149 9.26 14.46 17.16
C SER A 149 10.11 15.33 16.21
N ARG A 150 9.73 15.37 14.93
CA ARG A 150 10.25 16.39 14.02
C ARG A 150 9.37 17.63 14.13
N LYS A 151 10.00 18.80 14.11
CA LYS A 151 9.27 20.07 13.98
C LYS A 151 8.36 19.99 12.76
N ILE A 152 7.10 20.38 12.94
CA ILE A 152 6.15 20.53 11.82
C ILE A 152 6.79 21.54 10.87
N ASP A 153 7.02 21.15 9.63
CA ASP A 153 7.53 22.09 8.62
C ASP A 153 6.42 23.09 8.33
N PRO A 154 6.61 24.40 8.60
CA PRO A 154 5.63 25.42 8.26
C PRO A 154 5.21 25.39 6.78
N ALA A 155 6.07 24.89 5.88
CA ALA A 155 5.77 24.74 4.46
C ALA A 155 4.67 23.70 4.16
N MET A 156 4.28 22.85 5.12
CA MET A 156 3.12 21.96 4.98
C MET A 156 1.78 22.68 5.24
N SER A 157 1.80 23.92 5.69
CA SER A 157 0.61 24.74 5.92
C SER A 157 0.11 25.30 4.59
N LEU A 158 -0.53 24.45 3.78
CA LEU A 158 -1.14 24.89 2.53
C LEU A 158 -2.41 25.70 2.83
N SER A 159 -2.50 26.90 2.26
CA SER A 159 -3.73 27.69 2.33
C SER A 159 -4.81 27.00 1.50
N VAL A 160 -5.93 26.65 2.14
CA VAL A 160 -7.12 26.06 1.48
C VAL A 160 -7.70 27.01 0.43
N ALA A 161 -7.49 28.32 0.58
CA ALA A 161 -7.95 29.31 -0.39
C ALA A 161 -7.12 29.34 -1.68
N GLU A 162 -5.90 28.82 -1.66
CA GLU A 162 -4.92 28.96 -2.76
C GLU A 162 -4.63 27.64 -3.48
N THR A 163 -5.07 26.50 -2.95
CA THR A 163 -4.78 25.17 -3.50
C THR A 163 -6.06 24.49 -3.96
N SER A 164 -6.17 24.20 -5.26
CA SER A 164 -7.31 23.42 -5.78
C SER A 164 -7.23 21.95 -5.30
N PRO A 165 -8.36 21.22 -5.23
CA PRO A 165 -8.35 19.79 -4.93
C PRO A 165 -7.44 18.97 -5.86
N GLU A 166 -7.38 19.33 -7.14
CA GLU A 166 -6.55 18.67 -8.15
C GLU A 166 -5.06 18.94 -7.90
N GLN A 167 -4.69 20.19 -7.59
CA GLN A 167 -3.31 20.56 -7.23
C GLN A 167 -2.88 19.85 -5.95
N LEU A 168 -3.77 19.76 -4.95
CA LEU A 168 -3.49 19.05 -3.70
C LEU A 168 -3.25 17.56 -3.96
N ALA A 169 -4.08 16.92 -4.78
CA ALA A 169 -3.92 15.52 -5.16
C ALA A 169 -2.60 15.29 -5.91
N LEU A 170 -2.26 16.16 -6.88
CA LEU A 170 -0.99 16.11 -7.61
C LEU A 170 0.21 16.23 -6.66
N TYR A 171 0.15 17.18 -5.73
CA TYR A 171 1.21 17.43 -4.76
C TYR A 171 1.39 16.26 -3.79
N GLN A 172 0.29 15.69 -3.27
CA GLN A 172 0.33 14.51 -2.41
C GLN A 172 0.89 13.29 -3.16
N ASN A 173 0.50 13.09 -4.42
CA ASN A 173 1.04 12.04 -5.27
C ASN A 173 2.55 12.22 -5.49
N ALA A 174 3.02 13.45 -5.72
CA ALA A 174 4.44 13.73 -5.90
C ALA A 174 5.24 13.47 -4.61
N ILE A 175 4.72 13.85 -3.45
CA ILE A 175 5.34 13.55 -2.14
C ILE A 175 5.42 12.05 -1.92
N ASN A 176 4.32 11.32 -2.13
CA ASN A 176 4.28 9.88 -1.93
C ASN A 176 5.22 9.17 -2.91
N GLY A 177 5.26 9.58 -4.17
CA GLY A 177 6.18 9.03 -5.15
C GLY A 177 7.65 9.31 -4.79
N ALA A 178 7.99 10.53 -4.33
CA ALA A 178 9.35 10.85 -3.90
C ALA A 178 9.79 10.03 -2.67
N ARG A 179 8.88 9.79 -1.72
CA ARG A 179 9.14 8.93 -0.57
C ARG A 179 9.30 7.47 -0.98
N GLY A 180 8.39 6.97 -1.81
CA GLY A 180 8.47 5.61 -2.38
C GLY A 180 9.79 5.39 -3.09
N ALA A 181 10.17 6.29 -4.00
CA ALA A 181 11.45 6.28 -4.72
C ALA A 181 12.65 6.29 -3.77
N GLY A 182 12.62 7.11 -2.71
CA GLY A 182 13.68 7.12 -1.68
C GLY A 182 13.82 5.79 -0.94
N ILE A 183 12.69 5.13 -0.65
CA ILE A 183 12.65 3.85 0.06
C ILE A 183 13.24 2.71 -0.79
N VAL A 184 12.96 2.68 -2.10
CA VAL A 184 13.47 1.62 -3.01
C VAL A 184 14.77 1.98 -3.74
N GLY A 185 15.21 3.23 -3.65
CA GLY A 185 16.42 3.71 -4.33
C GLY A 185 16.22 4.01 -5.82
N ASP A 186 15.04 4.47 -6.23
CA ASP A 186 14.75 4.87 -7.61
C ASP A 186 15.27 6.29 -7.89
N ALA A 187 16.52 6.38 -8.33
CA ALA A 187 17.15 7.64 -8.71
C ALA A 187 16.45 8.33 -9.90
N SER A 188 15.98 7.53 -10.86
CA SER A 188 15.37 8.02 -12.10
C SER A 188 14.07 8.80 -11.83
N TYR A 189 13.28 8.35 -10.85
CA TYR A 189 12.09 9.06 -10.42
C TYR A 189 12.41 10.50 -9.97
N PHE A 190 13.52 10.70 -9.24
CA PHE A 190 13.89 12.03 -8.78
C PHE A 190 14.36 12.94 -9.91
N GLU A 191 15.04 12.39 -10.92
CA GLU A 191 15.45 13.15 -12.12
C GLU A 191 14.23 13.63 -12.90
N ASN A 192 13.28 12.71 -13.15
CA ASN A 192 12.02 13.02 -13.82
C ASN A 192 11.18 14.04 -13.03
N LEU A 193 11.11 13.88 -11.71
CA LEU A 193 10.38 14.80 -10.85
C LEU A 193 11.03 16.21 -10.87
N ASP A 194 12.36 16.31 -10.83
CA ASP A 194 13.04 17.61 -10.90
C ASP A 194 12.84 18.28 -12.27
N ALA A 195 12.96 17.51 -13.36
CA ALA A 195 12.68 17.99 -14.72
C ALA A 195 11.25 18.52 -14.83
N GLY A 196 10.26 17.77 -14.35
CA GLY A 196 8.87 18.19 -14.34
C GLY A 196 8.62 19.45 -13.50
N LEU A 197 9.30 19.62 -12.37
CA LEU A 197 9.18 20.84 -11.55
C LEU A 197 9.79 22.08 -12.21
N ASN A 198 10.80 21.91 -13.06
CA ASN A 198 11.48 23.01 -13.76
C ASN A 198 10.79 23.36 -15.09
N ASP A 199 10.01 22.44 -15.66
CA ASP A 199 9.20 22.68 -16.86
C ASP A 199 7.87 23.39 -16.51
N LYS A 200 7.75 24.65 -16.96
CA LYS A 200 6.54 25.48 -16.77
C LYS A 200 5.32 24.96 -17.52
N THR A 201 5.52 24.12 -18.54
CA THR A 201 4.44 23.54 -19.33
C THR A 201 3.94 22.22 -18.73
N SER A 202 4.69 21.64 -17.79
CA SER A 202 4.28 20.42 -17.11
C SER A 202 3.15 20.68 -16.11
N VAL A 203 2.38 19.62 -15.82
CA VAL A 203 1.33 19.68 -14.79
C VAL A 203 1.94 20.04 -13.41
N LEU A 204 3.18 19.64 -13.12
CA LEU A 204 3.89 20.00 -11.89
C LEU A 204 4.33 21.48 -11.87
N GLY A 205 4.47 22.10 -13.04
CA GLY A 205 4.68 23.55 -13.17
C GLY A 205 3.52 24.38 -12.60
N THR A 206 2.32 23.79 -12.49
CA THR A 206 1.14 24.44 -11.90
C THR A 206 1.14 24.51 -10.37
N LEU A 207 2.06 23.81 -9.70
CA LEU A 207 2.22 23.89 -8.25
C LEU A 207 2.67 25.28 -7.81
N SER A 208 2.37 25.67 -6.57
CA SER A 208 2.90 26.92 -6.01
C SER A 208 4.41 26.86 -5.80
N GLU A 209 5.08 28.01 -5.71
CA GLU A 209 6.52 28.06 -5.44
C GLU A 209 6.87 27.40 -4.09
N SER A 210 6.04 27.62 -3.06
CA SER A 210 6.25 26.99 -1.75
C SER A 210 6.13 25.46 -1.82
N GLN A 211 5.17 24.93 -2.59
CA GLN A 211 5.03 23.49 -2.84
C GLN A 211 6.24 22.92 -3.58
N ARG A 212 6.74 23.60 -4.62
CA ARG A 212 7.94 23.16 -5.36
C ARG A 212 9.18 23.13 -4.48
N VAL A 213 9.42 24.18 -3.68
CA VAL A 213 10.55 24.25 -2.74
C VAL A 213 10.48 23.13 -1.71
N HIS A 214 9.29 22.90 -1.14
CA HIS A 214 9.10 21.81 -0.18
C HIS A 214 9.33 20.43 -0.81
N LEU A 215 8.84 20.20 -2.03
CA LEU A 215 9.05 18.95 -2.73
C LEU A 215 10.54 18.71 -3.04
N LYS A 216 11.27 19.75 -3.48
CA LYS A 216 12.73 19.68 -3.66
C LYS A 216 13.47 19.35 -2.35
N ARG A 217 13.02 19.89 -1.22
CA ARG A 217 13.55 19.53 0.11
C ARG A 217 13.33 18.05 0.42
N ILE A 218 12.10 17.54 0.23
CA ILE A 218 11.78 16.11 0.41
C ILE A 218 12.66 15.23 -0.50
N MET A 219 12.85 15.61 -1.76
CA MET A 219 13.71 14.87 -2.70
C MET A 219 15.17 14.84 -2.23
N GLY A 220 15.69 15.95 -1.70
CA GLY A 220 17.05 16.01 -1.14
C GLY A 220 17.23 15.12 0.10
N GLU A 221 16.24 15.13 1.00
CA GLU A 221 16.23 14.25 2.18
C GLU A 221 16.13 12.77 1.77
N ALA A 222 15.22 12.45 0.85
CA ALA A 222 15.02 11.09 0.35
C ALA A 222 16.27 10.56 -0.36
N ARG A 223 16.89 11.35 -1.25
CA ARG A 223 18.17 11.02 -1.91
C ARG A 223 19.29 10.74 -0.91
N SER A 224 19.37 11.52 0.17
CA SER A 224 20.38 11.35 1.21
C SER A 224 20.15 10.10 2.06
N ALA A 225 18.91 9.62 2.13
CA ALA A 225 18.52 8.41 2.86
C ALA A 225 18.47 7.15 1.97
N MET A 226 18.70 7.28 0.66
CA MET A 226 18.65 6.15 -0.27
C MET A 226 19.70 5.08 0.09
N PRO A 227 19.38 3.80 -0.14
CA PRO A 227 20.37 2.74 -0.03
C PRO A 227 21.49 2.98 -1.06
N LYS A 228 22.75 2.73 -0.66
CA LYS A 228 23.91 2.85 -1.56
C LYS A 228 23.85 1.85 -2.72
N GLU A 229 23.27 0.69 -2.46
CA GLU A 229 22.97 -0.34 -3.44
C GLU A 229 21.44 -0.45 -3.49
N GLY A 230 20.82 0.09 -4.53
CA GLY A 230 19.38 -0.01 -4.73
C GLY A 230 18.97 -1.43 -5.09
N ASP A 231 17.78 -1.86 -4.64
CA ASP A 231 17.16 -3.11 -5.08
C ASP A 231 16.32 -2.82 -6.33
N GLN A 232 17.01 -2.60 -7.47
CA GLN A 232 16.37 -2.32 -8.75
C GLN A 232 15.32 -3.38 -9.13
N PRO A 233 15.57 -4.70 -8.97
CA PRO A 233 14.56 -5.73 -9.22
C PRO A 233 13.28 -5.56 -8.40
N LEU A 234 13.40 -5.20 -7.11
CA LEU A 234 12.23 -4.93 -6.26
C LEU A 234 11.49 -3.67 -6.71
N SER A 235 12.22 -2.59 -7.04
CA SER A 235 11.61 -1.34 -7.53
C SER A 235 10.80 -1.56 -8.82
N GLU A 236 11.36 -2.27 -9.78
CA GLU A 236 10.69 -2.63 -11.04
C GLU A 236 9.45 -3.50 -10.78
N THR A 237 9.58 -4.49 -9.88
CA THR A 237 8.47 -5.37 -9.48
C THR A 237 7.32 -4.58 -8.88
N LEU A 238 7.61 -3.69 -7.92
CA LEU A 238 6.60 -2.87 -7.26
C LEU A 238 5.94 -1.87 -8.22
N THR A 239 6.71 -1.34 -9.18
CA THR A 239 6.19 -0.48 -10.25
C THR A 239 5.21 -1.23 -11.14
N LYS A 240 5.56 -2.43 -11.59
CA LYS A 240 4.67 -3.31 -12.36
C LYS A 240 3.41 -3.67 -11.58
N LEU A 241 3.53 -4.00 -10.29
CA LEU A 241 2.39 -4.31 -9.42
C LEU A 241 1.45 -3.10 -9.24
N LYS A 242 2.01 -1.91 -9.07
CA LYS A 242 1.25 -0.65 -8.99
C LYS A 242 0.51 -0.36 -10.31
N GLN A 243 1.14 -0.59 -11.45
CA GLN A 243 0.48 -0.43 -12.75
C GLN A 243 -0.66 -1.44 -12.92
N ALA A 244 -0.43 -2.70 -12.56
CA ALA A 244 -1.45 -3.75 -12.64
C ALA A 244 -2.64 -3.50 -11.69
N SER A 245 -2.38 -2.99 -10.48
CA SER A 245 -3.42 -2.78 -9.46
C SER A 245 -4.42 -1.66 -9.80
N ARG A 246 -4.03 -0.74 -10.69
CA ARG A 246 -4.88 0.35 -11.21
C ARG A 246 -5.87 -0.13 -12.29
N GLY A 247 -5.69 -1.36 -12.78
CA GLY A 247 -6.52 -1.96 -13.81
C GLY A 247 -6.39 -1.28 -15.18
N PRO A 248 -6.88 -1.91 -16.25
CA PRO A 248 -6.91 -1.34 -17.60
C PRO A 248 -7.96 -0.21 -17.78
N GLY A 249 -8.54 0.29 -16.69
CA GLY A 249 -9.60 1.30 -16.75
C GLY A 249 -9.02 2.70 -16.97
N ILE A 250 -9.34 3.33 -18.11
CA ILE A 250 -9.46 4.77 -18.51
C ILE A 250 -8.55 5.85 -17.84
N GLY A 251 -8.10 5.69 -16.60
CA GLY A 251 -7.14 6.53 -15.89
C GLY A 251 -5.69 6.50 -16.41
N GLY A 252 -5.39 5.74 -17.47
CA GLY A 252 -4.12 5.82 -18.20
C GLY A 252 -3.79 7.22 -18.74
N ILE A 253 -4.80 8.11 -18.84
CA ILE A 253 -4.61 9.50 -19.28
C ILE A 253 -3.84 10.33 -18.23
N LEU A 254 -3.92 10.00 -16.93
CA LEU A 254 -3.15 10.69 -15.88
C LEU A 254 -1.76 10.09 -15.63
N HIS A 255 -1.51 8.83 -16.05
CA HIS A 255 -0.14 8.31 -16.13
C HIS A 255 0.67 8.90 -17.28
N GLY A 256 -0.01 9.64 -18.16
CA GLY A 256 0.63 10.64 -19.01
C GLY A 256 1.55 11.56 -18.24
N VAL A 257 1.42 11.88 -16.95
CA VAL A 257 2.43 12.77 -16.32
C VAL A 257 3.79 12.09 -16.12
N SER A 258 3.84 10.77 -15.92
CA SER A 258 5.11 10.02 -15.90
C SER A 258 5.65 9.74 -17.31
N ASP A 259 4.79 9.56 -18.31
CA ASP A 259 5.20 9.31 -19.71
C ASP A 259 5.37 10.59 -20.57
N ILE A 260 4.73 11.70 -20.21
CA ILE A 260 4.83 13.03 -20.86
C ILE A 260 6.05 13.78 -20.32
N VAL A 261 6.42 13.59 -19.04
CA VAL A 261 7.67 14.13 -18.50
C VAL A 261 8.88 13.34 -19.02
N ASN A 262 8.72 12.05 -19.34
CA ASN A 262 9.66 11.27 -20.16
C ASN A 262 9.49 11.59 -21.65
N GLY A 263 9.71 12.84 -22.05
CA GLY A 263 9.83 13.28 -23.45
C GLY A 263 11.03 12.68 -24.20
N GLY A 264 11.40 11.44 -23.91
CA GLY A 264 12.51 10.69 -24.48
C GLY A 264 12.03 9.39 -25.10
N HIS A 265 12.24 9.30 -26.41
CA HIS A 265 12.02 8.16 -27.29
C HIS A 265 12.45 6.78 -26.74
N HIS A 266 11.56 6.10 -26.02
CA HIS A 266 11.56 4.63 -25.97
C HIS A 266 10.36 4.08 -26.75
N GLY A 267 10.30 4.47 -28.03
CA GLY A 267 9.64 3.70 -29.07
C GLY A 267 10.43 2.42 -29.38
N GLY A 268 10.50 1.51 -28.41
CA GLY A 268 10.85 0.12 -28.64
C GLY A 268 9.63 -0.61 -29.17
N GLY A 269 9.27 -0.34 -30.42
CA GLY A 269 8.21 -1.07 -31.09
C GLY A 269 8.56 -2.55 -31.13
N TYR A 270 7.73 -3.38 -30.51
CA TYR A 270 7.67 -4.80 -30.84
C TYR A 270 7.04 -4.91 -32.23
N GLY A 271 7.89 -4.68 -33.24
CA GLY A 271 7.59 -4.84 -34.64
C GLY A 271 7.36 -6.31 -34.97
N GLY A 272 6.12 -6.62 -35.29
CA GLY A 272 5.69 -7.44 -36.42
C GLY A 272 6.49 -8.69 -36.76
N HIS A 273 5.92 -9.84 -36.39
CA HIS A 273 5.91 -11.03 -37.26
C HIS A 273 4.49 -11.60 -37.32
N HIS A 274 3.59 -10.92 -38.04
CA HIS A 274 2.42 -11.57 -38.61
C HIS A 274 2.88 -12.40 -39.80
N GLY A 275 3.21 -13.66 -39.54
CA GLY A 275 3.19 -14.71 -40.55
C GLY A 275 1.74 -15.01 -40.90
N GLY A 276 1.35 -14.69 -42.13
CA GLY A 276 0.03 -14.98 -42.66
C GLY A 276 -0.15 -16.47 -42.97
N TYR A 277 -1.28 -17.01 -42.50
CA TYR A 277 -2.09 -18.07 -43.08
C TYR A 277 -3.51 -17.75 -42.57
N GLY A 278 -4.53 -17.45 -43.35
CA GLY A 278 -4.98 -18.15 -44.55
C GLY A 278 -6.34 -18.79 -44.22
N GLY A 279 -7.42 -18.17 -44.71
CA GLY A 279 -8.71 -18.83 -44.94
C GLY A 279 -9.75 -18.77 -43.81
N GLY A 280 -11.02 -18.53 -44.19
CA GLY A 280 -12.16 -19.00 -43.40
C GLY A 280 -13.35 -18.06 -43.26
N TYR A 281 -14.11 -17.91 -44.34
CA TYR A 281 -15.56 -17.67 -44.43
C TYR A 281 -16.40 -17.48 -43.14
N GLY A 282 -17.20 -16.41 -43.15
CA GLY A 282 -18.65 -16.52 -42.97
C GLY A 282 -19.22 -16.29 -41.56
N GLY A 283 -20.30 -15.50 -41.50
CA GLY A 283 -21.27 -15.60 -40.39
C GLY A 283 -21.77 -14.26 -39.85
N HIS A 284 -22.88 -13.79 -40.41
CA HIS A 284 -23.77 -12.82 -39.77
C HIS A 284 -24.33 -13.35 -38.44
N HIS A 285 -24.62 -12.44 -37.50
CA HIS A 285 -25.78 -12.38 -36.58
C HIS A 285 -25.41 -11.39 -35.44
N GLY A 286 -26.12 -10.28 -35.24
CA GLY A 286 -27.32 -10.21 -34.39
C GLY A 286 -26.87 -10.12 -32.92
N GLY A 287 -26.81 -8.93 -32.30
CA GLY A 287 -27.95 -8.25 -31.69
C GLY A 287 -28.09 -8.68 -30.22
N GLY A 288 -28.03 -7.73 -29.27
CA GLY A 288 -28.33 -8.05 -27.86
C GLY A 288 -27.79 -7.07 -26.84
N TYR A 289 -28.66 -6.14 -26.43
CA TYR A 289 -28.52 -5.29 -25.24
C TYR A 289 -28.67 -6.13 -23.97
N GLY A 290 -27.92 -5.82 -22.91
CA GLY A 290 -28.16 -6.38 -21.58
C GLY A 290 -27.04 -6.08 -20.59
N GLY A 291 -27.10 -4.91 -19.95
CA GLY A 291 -26.34 -4.66 -18.71
C GLY A 291 -27.07 -5.28 -17.52
N HIS A 292 -26.33 -5.73 -16.51
CA HIS A 292 -26.69 -5.62 -15.09
C HIS A 292 -25.51 -6.00 -14.19
N HIS A 293 -25.41 -5.27 -13.08
CA HIS A 293 -24.39 -5.34 -12.04
C HIS A 293 -24.43 -6.66 -11.25
N GLY A 294 -23.26 -7.25 -10.99
CA GLY A 294 -23.07 -8.37 -10.06
C GLY A 294 -22.14 -7.98 -8.92
N GLY A 295 -22.71 -7.75 -7.73
CA GLY A 295 -21.98 -7.55 -6.48
C GLY A 295 -21.67 -8.89 -5.82
N TYR A 296 -20.44 -9.03 -5.30
CA TYR A 296 -19.98 -10.20 -4.58
C TYR A 296 -20.23 -10.01 -3.08
N GLY A 297 -21.13 -10.82 -2.52
CA GLY A 297 -21.31 -11.02 -1.08
C GLY A 297 -20.89 -12.44 -0.72
N GLY A 298 -19.71 -12.60 -0.13
CA GLY A 298 -19.23 -13.86 0.45
C GLY A 298 -19.44 -13.85 1.95
N GLY A 299 -20.39 -14.66 2.43
CA GLY A 299 -20.58 -14.95 3.84
C GLY A 299 -19.82 -16.22 4.25
N TYR A 300 -19.10 -16.14 5.37
CA TYR A 300 -18.74 -17.25 6.24
C TYR A 300 -19.13 -16.75 7.64
N GLY A 301 -20.06 -17.38 8.35
CA GLY A 301 -19.94 -18.74 8.86
C GLY A 301 -19.72 -18.60 10.37
N GLY A 302 -20.83 -18.43 11.10
CA GLY A 302 -20.82 -18.36 12.55
C GLY A 302 -20.61 -19.74 13.17
N HIS A 303 -19.80 -19.79 14.22
CA HIS A 303 -19.84 -20.85 15.21
C HIS A 303 -19.71 -20.23 16.62
N HIS A 304 -20.68 -20.58 17.46
CA HIS A 304 -20.64 -20.86 18.90
C HIS A 304 -19.32 -20.50 19.64
N GLY A 305 -19.30 -19.82 20.77
CA GLY A 305 -20.19 -19.94 21.92
C GLY A 305 -19.32 -20.01 23.19
N GLY A 306 -19.85 -19.54 24.32
CA GLY A 306 -19.21 -19.62 25.65
C GLY A 306 -18.18 -18.52 25.90
N GLY A 307 -18.07 -17.94 27.08
CA GLY A 307 -18.64 -18.27 28.37
C GLY A 307 -18.03 -17.32 29.39
N TYR A 308 -18.81 -17.02 30.40
CA TYR A 308 -18.49 -16.16 31.54
C TYR A 308 -17.34 -16.71 32.39
N GLY A 309 -16.55 -15.80 32.97
CA GLY A 309 -15.58 -16.07 34.04
C GLY A 309 -14.39 -15.13 33.91
N GLY A 310 -14.03 -14.25 34.85
CA GLY A 310 -14.23 -14.29 36.29
C GLY A 310 -12.85 -14.19 36.97
N HIS A 311 -12.73 -13.25 37.91
CA HIS A 311 -11.78 -13.22 39.03
C HIS A 311 -10.34 -12.67 38.87
N HIS A 312 -10.13 -11.59 39.64
CA HIS A 312 -9.10 -11.36 40.68
C HIS A 312 -7.62 -11.73 40.47
N GLY A 313 -6.78 -10.74 40.77
CA GLY A 313 -5.41 -10.89 41.30
C GLY A 313 -4.65 -9.58 41.06
N GLY A 314 -4.35 -8.70 42.02
CA GLY A 314 -4.15 -8.90 43.45
C GLY A 314 -2.70 -9.32 43.72
N GLY A 315 -1.82 -8.34 43.96
CA GLY A 315 -0.45 -8.55 44.46
C GLY A 315 0.58 -7.59 43.85
N HIS A 316 1.63 -7.15 44.51
CA HIS A 316 1.98 -7.02 45.93
C HIS A 316 3.26 -6.15 45.95
N HIS A 317 3.51 -5.48 47.07
CA HIS A 317 4.70 -4.65 47.35
C HIS A 317 6.03 -5.41 47.29
N GLY A 318 7.11 -4.67 46.99
CA GLY A 318 8.50 -4.95 47.36
C GLY A 318 9.43 -4.00 46.57
N GLY A 319 10.14 -3.02 47.13
CA GLY A 319 10.81 -2.97 48.42
C GLY A 319 12.25 -3.47 48.25
N GLY A 320 13.20 -2.59 47.97
CA GLY A 320 14.60 -2.98 47.75
C GLY A 320 15.55 -1.79 47.68
N HIS A 321 15.88 -1.22 48.84
CA HIS A 321 17.03 -0.35 49.03
C HIS A 321 18.32 -1.16 48.89
N GLY A 322 19.23 -0.70 48.03
CA GLY A 322 20.61 -1.19 47.97
C GLY A 322 21.58 -0.01 48.01
N TRP A 323 22.06 0.30 49.22
CA TRP A 323 23.26 1.10 49.45
C TRP A 323 24.50 0.24 49.22
N HIS A 324 25.54 0.77 48.58
CA HIS A 324 26.92 0.29 48.70
C HIS A 324 27.89 1.32 48.09
N PRO A 325 29.19 1.25 48.45
CA PRO A 325 29.87 2.09 49.46
C PRO A 325 30.39 3.44 48.96
#